data_AF-A0A351KWQ6-F1
#
_entry.id   AF-A0A351KWQ6-F1
#
_cell.length_a   1.000
_cell.length_b   1.000
_cell.length_c   1.000
_cell.angle_alpha   90.00
_cell.angle_beta   90.00
_cell.angle_gamma   90.00
#
_symmetry.space_group_name_H-M   'P 1'
#
loop_
_entity.id
_entity.type
_entity.pdbx_description
1 polymer ?
#
loop_
_entity_poly.entity_id
_entity_poly.type
_entity_poly.pdbx_seq_one_letter_code
_entity_poly.pdbx_strand_id
1 'polypeptide(L)'
;MINQQQIYMLEKVAAVLAAVPQTIVFTGGATIALYLDDTSAPDIRPTDDVDCVVEIISRAEYYRLSDLLRDLGLQESREPGAPLCRWQYEDITVDVMPCDESVLGFSNRWYAPGIANCIPYQLPSGRVIQIFSVPYLLASKIEAFIGRGQGSFYFSADIEDIVALLDGCSRLEAEVQHADIVVRTFLSEWFRSSQEMLREIAPAFLSPVARNAGRGRLVLALLERLARLSQDL
;
A
#
# COMPACT_ATOMS: atom_id res chain seq x y z
N MET A 1 16.28 -1.74 11.71
CA MET A 1 16.37 -0.35 11.22
C MET A 1 15.49 -0.27 10.00
N ILE A 2 14.42 0.53 10.05
CA ILE A 2 13.55 0.79 8.91
C ILE A 2 14.38 1.38 7.76
N ASN A 3 14.05 1.06 6.51
CA ASN A 3 14.75 1.54 5.33
C ASN A 3 14.82 3.08 5.33
N GLN A 4 16.04 3.60 5.50
CA GLN A 4 16.31 5.04 5.67
C GLN A 4 15.83 5.86 4.47
N GLN A 5 15.88 5.30 3.26
CA GLN A 5 15.45 5.98 2.04
C GLN A 5 13.93 6.19 2.03
N GLN A 6 13.16 5.14 2.33
CA GLN A 6 11.68 5.25 2.32
C GLN A 6 11.18 6.22 3.40
N ILE A 7 11.75 6.15 4.61
CA ILE A 7 11.44 7.12 5.67
C ILE A 7 11.76 8.54 5.22
N TYR A 8 12.92 8.76 4.60
CA TYR A 8 13.28 10.07 4.07
C TYR A 8 12.28 10.58 3.04
N MET A 9 11.83 9.73 2.10
CA MET A 9 10.84 10.12 1.11
C MET A 9 9.50 10.46 1.76
N LEU A 10 9.02 9.61 2.67
CA LEU A 10 7.77 9.85 3.40
C LEU A 10 7.83 11.15 4.21
N GLU A 11 8.96 11.44 4.87
CA GLU A 11 9.16 12.68 5.62
C GLU A 11 9.11 13.91 4.73
N LYS A 12 9.80 13.87 3.57
CA LYS A 12 9.79 14.97 2.60
C LYS A 12 8.39 15.21 2.04
N VAL A 13 7.73 14.16 1.56
CA VAL A 13 6.40 14.25 0.95
C VAL A 13 5.37 14.68 1.99
N ALA A 14 5.43 14.15 3.21
CA ALA A 14 4.56 14.58 4.31
C ALA A 14 4.79 16.04 4.72
N ALA A 15 6.01 16.56 4.61
CA ALA A 15 6.28 17.97 4.89
C ALA A 15 5.61 18.90 3.87
N VAL A 16 5.74 18.61 2.56
CA VAL A 16 5.14 19.44 1.51
C VAL A 16 3.61 19.31 1.49
N LEU A 17 3.09 18.09 1.66
CA LEU A 17 1.65 17.84 1.64
C LEU A 17 0.91 18.29 2.90
N ALA A 18 1.61 18.69 3.97
CA ALA A 18 0.98 19.20 5.19
C ALA A 18 0.16 20.49 4.98
N ALA A 19 0.41 21.22 3.90
CA ALA A 19 -0.35 22.42 3.53
C ALA A 19 -1.67 22.08 2.80
N VAL A 20 -1.89 20.82 2.42
CA VAL A 20 -3.12 20.39 1.75
C VAL A 20 -4.23 20.24 2.80
N PRO A 21 -5.38 20.90 2.63
CA PRO A 21 -6.45 20.88 3.64
C PRO A 21 -7.26 19.58 3.64
N GLN A 22 -7.22 18.79 2.56
CA GLN A 22 -7.85 17.48 2.49
C GLN A 22 -7.09 16.43 3.30
N THR A 23 -7.79 15.42 3.78
CA THR A 23 -7.17 14.23 4.35
C THR A 23 -6.34 13.53 3.27
N ILE A 24 -5.04 13.42 3.53
CA ILE A 24 -4.10 12.65 2.70
C ILE A 24 -3.70 11.40 3.46
N VAL A 25 -3.87 10.26 2.81
CA VAL A 25 -3.53 8.96 3.37
C VAL A 25 -2.42 8.33 2.53
N PHE A 26 -1.27 8.11 3.14
CA PHE A 26 -0.11 7.50 2.53
C PHE A 26 -0.33 5.99 2.40
N THR A 27 0.02 5.44 1.24
CA THR A 27 -0.15 4.02 0.93
C THR A 27 1.00 3.53 0.04
N GLY A 28 0.84 2.38 -0.60
CA GLY A 28 1.78 1.93 -1.62
C GLY A 28 3.09 1.37 -1.05
N GLY A 29 4.06 1.16 -1.94
CA GLY A 29 5.30 0.44 -1.62
C GLY A 29 6.15 1.13 -0.55
N ALA A 30 6.19 2.47 -0.57
CA ALA A 30 6.97 3.25 0.38
C ALA A 30 6.49 3.11 1.83
N THR A 31 5.24 2.70 2.05
CA THR A 31 4.68 2.52 3.40
C THR A 31 4.88 1.12 3.96
N ILE A 32 5.28 0.12 3.15
CA ILE A 32 5.33 -1.29 3.58
C ILE A 32 6.17 -1.48 4.85
N ALA A 33 7.33 -0.83 4.92
CA ALA A 33 8.24 -0.93 6.07
C ALA A 33 7.61 -0.48 7.40
N LEU A 34 6.61 0.40 7.34
CA LEU A 34 5.93 0.94 8.54
C LEU A 34 5.05 -0.10 9.24
N TYR A 35 4.72 -1.20 8.55
CA TYR A 35 3.87 -2.27 9.08
C TYR A 35 4.66 -3.49 9.55
N LEU A 36 5.93 -3.58 9.19
CA LEU A 36 6.75 -4.75 9.46
C LEU A 36 7.38 -4.66 10.85
N ASP A 37 7.60 -5.82 11.45
CA ASP A 37 8.47 -5.95 12.61
C ASP A 37 9.92 -5.55 12.27
N ASP A 38 10.70 -5.20 13.30
CA ASP A 38 12.08 -4.74 13.14
C ASP A 38 13.00 -5.77 12.45
N THR A 39 12.60 -7.04 12.46
CA THR A 39 13.36 -8.15 11.88
C THR A 39 13.15 -8.31 10.38
N SER A 40 11.96 -7.96 9.86
CA SER A 40 11.62 -8.08 8.44
C SER A 40 11.77 -6.77 7.66
N ALA A 41 11.74 -5.61 8.33
CA ALA A 41 11.89 -4.30 7.69
C ALA A 41 13.15 -4.09 6.80
N PRO A 42 14.33 -4.70 7.08
CA PRO A 42 15.53 -4.47 6.28
C PRO A 42 15.53 -5.06 4.87
N ASP A 43 14.70 -6.07 4.59
CA ASP A 43 14.74 -6.86 3.35
C ASP A 43 13.66 -6.44 2.32
N ILE A 44 13.06 -5.26 2.50
CA ILE A 44 12.02 -4.77 1.60
C ILE A 44 12.59 -4.26 0.27
N ARG A 45 11.80 -4.41 -0.79
CA ARG A 45 12.10 -3.85 -2.10
C ARG A 45 12.26 -2.32 -2.02
N PRO A 46 13.28 -1.73 -2.67
CA PRO A 46 13.36 -0.30 -2.84
C PRO A 46 12.24 0.21 -3.77
N THR A 47 11.84 1.46 -3.56
CA THR A 47 10.86 2.21 -4.35
C THR A 47 11.35 3.66 -4.38
N ASP A 48 11.04 4.35 -5.47
CA ASP A 48 11.43 5.74 -5.71
C ASP A 48 10.18 6.67 -5.74
N ASP A 49 9.02 6.11 -5.38
CA ASP A 49 7.73 6.76 -5.42
C ASP A 49 6.99 6.73 -4.08
N VAL A 50 6.23 7.78 -3.81
CA VAL A 50 5.32 7.88 -2.65
C VAL A 50 3.89 7.97 -3.15
N ASP A 51 3.10 6.96 -2.82
CA ASP A 51 1.67 6.92 -3.13
C ASP A 51 0.83 7.55 -2.01
N CYS A 52 -0.09 8.41 -2.40
CA CYS A 52 -1.04 9.10 -1.54
C CYS A 52 -2.45 8.96 -2.11
N VAL A 53 -3.43 8.79 -1.25
CA VAL A 53 -4.85 8.84 -1.61
C VAL A 53 -5.49 10.04 -0.92
N VAL A 54 -6.31 10.79 -1.66
CA VAL A 54 -7.02 11.97 -1.18
C VAL A 54 -8.53 11.79 -1.32
N GLU A 55 -9.28 12.26 -0.32
CA GLU A 55 -10.74 12.24 -0.31
C GLU A 55 -11.31 13.32 -1.26
N ILE A 56 -11.28 13.02 -2.56
CA ILE A 56 -11.81 13.87 -3.63
C ILE A 56 -12.68 13.03 -4.55
N ILE A 57 -13.90 13.52 -4.78
CA ILE A 57 -14.92 12.83 -5.58
C ILE A 57 -15.32 13.60 -6.85
N SER A 58 -14.73 14.77 -7.09
CA SER A 58 -15.02 15.56 -8.29
C SER A 58 -13.77 16.09 -8.99
N ARG A 59 -13.85 16.22 -10.32
CA ARG A 59 -12.78 16.80 -11.14
C ARG A 59 -12.46 18.25 -10.77
N ALA A 60 -13.47 19.02 -10.35
CA ALA A 60 -13.28 20.41 -9.94
C ALA A 60 -12.50 20.54 -8.62
N GLU A 61 -12.70 19.63 -7.67
CA GLU A 61 -11.86 19.52 -6.47
C GLU A 61 -10.45 19.09 -6.82
N TYR A 62 -10.30 18.12 -7.72
CA TYR A 62 -8.99 17.65 -8.13
C TYR A 62 -8.18 18.77 -8.82
N TYR A 63 -8.79 19.59 -9.69
CA TYR A 63 -8.09 20.73 -10.27
C TYR A 63 -7.66 21.77 -9.23
N ARG A 64 -8.48 22.03 -8.21
CA ARG A 64 -8.08 22.92 -7.10
C ARG A 64 -6.91 22.33 -6.30
N LEU A 65 -6.89 21.02 -6.09
CA LEU A 65 -5.74 20.33 -5.52
C LEU A 65 -4.52 20.45 -6.43
N SER A 66 -4.67 20.24 -7.74
CA SER A 66 -3.58 20.37 -8.72
C SER A 66 -2.95 21.76 -8.68
N ASP A 67 -3.75 22.83 -8.61
CA ASP A 67 -3.24 24.20 -8.49
C ASP A 67 -2.45 24.39 -7.19
N LEU A 68 -2.98 23.90 -6.07
CA LEU A 68 -2.27 23.93 -4.78
C LEU A 68 -0.95 23.14 -4.82
N LEU A 69 -0.94 21.94 -5.41
CA LEU A 69 0.27 21.14 -5.54
C LEU A 69 1.34 21.87 -6.37
N ARG A 70 0.95 22.59 -7.43
CA ARG A 70 1.87 23.45 -8.20
C ARG A 70 2.43 24.59 -7.36
N ASP A 71 1.61 25.24 -6.55
CA ASP A 71 2.04 26.32 -5.64
C ASP A 71 3.01 25.81 -4.56
N LEU A 72 2.86 24.54 -4.15
CA LEU A 72 3.77 23.86 -3.22
C LEU A 72 5.05 23.34 -3.89
N GLY A 73 5.21 23.57 -5.20
CA GLY A 73 6.41 23.22 -5.95
C GLY A 73 6.40 21.82 -6.58
N LEU A 74 5.28 21.09 -6.50
CA LEU A 74 5.11 19.85 -7.25
C LEU A 74 4.84 20.15 -8.72
N GLN A 75 5.35 19.30 -9.61
CA GLN A 75 5.14 19.43 -11.05
C GLN A 75 4.47 18.17 -11.58
N GLU A 76 3.47 18.32 -12.44
CA GLU A 76 2.88 17.16 -13.14
C GLU A 76 3.98 16.43 -13.91
N SER A 77 3.97 15.10 -13.84
CA SER A 77 4.94 14.30 -14.59
C SER A 77 4.78 14.56 -16.09
N ARG A 78 5.91 14.78 -16.75
CA ARG A 78 5.99 14.98 -18.20
C ARG A 78 6.39 13.70 -18.93
N GLU A 79 6.57 12.62 -18.20
CA GLU A 79 6.92 11.32 -18.78
C GLU A 79 5.78 10.85 -19.68
N PRO A 80 6.07 10.44 -20.93
CA PRO A 80 5.05 9.94 -21.83
C PRO A 80 4.31 8.75 -21.22
N GLY A 81 2.98 8.87 -21.09
CA GLY A 81 2.14 7.81 -20.53
C GLY A 81 2.10 7.73 -19.01
N ALA A 82 2.71 8.69 -18.29
CA ALA A 82 2.54 8.79 -16.85
C ALA A 82 1.05 8.97 -16.46
N PRO A 83 0.59 8.35 -15.36
CA PRO A 83 -0.77 8.52 -14.90
C PRO A 83 -1.01 9.98 -14.46
N LEU A 84 -2.25 10.46 -14.62
CA LEU A 84 -2.61 11.86 -14.30
C LEU A 84 -2.48 12.22 -12.82
N CYS A 85 -2.35 11.22 -11.94
CA CYS A 85 -2.07 11.41 -10.53
C CYS A 85 -0.59 11.65 -10.23
N ARG A 86 0.31 11.51 -11.22
CA ARG A 86 1.75 11.51 -10.99
C ARG A 86 2.34 12.91 -11.00
N TRP A 87 3.01 13.22 -9.91
CA TRP A 87 3.74 14.45 -9.67
C TRP A 87 5.22 14.14 -9.46
N GLN A 88 6.03 15.18 -9.64
CA GLN A 88 7.45 15.19 -9.30
C GLN A 88 7.68 16.26 -8.25
N TYR A 89 8.35 15.89 -7.17
CA TYR A 89 8.78 16.79 -6.11
C TYR A 89 10.26 16.54 -5.82
N GLU A 90 11.10 17.47 -6.26
CA GLU A 90 12.57 17.31 -6.24
C GLU A 90 13.00 16.01 -6.93
N ASP A 91 13.54 15.05 -6.16
CA ASP A 91 14.01 13.74 -6.60
C ASP A 91 12.98 12.61 -6.42
N ILE A 92 11.75 12.94 -5.97
CA ILE A 92 10.73 11.96 -5.56
C ILE A 92 9.53 12.02 -6.51
N THR A 93 9.15 10.86 -7.03
CA THR A 93 7.85 10.70 -7.71
C THR A 93 6.74 10.62 -6.65
N VAL A 94 5.67 11.40 -6.81
CA VAL A 94 4.55 11.42 -5.86
C VAL A 94 3.26 11.16 -6.62
N ASP A 95 2.59 10.05 -6.34
CA ASP A 95 1.29 9.74 -6.92
C ASP A 95 0.20 10.19 -5.95
N VAL A 96 -0.59 11.22 -6.32
CA VAL A 96 -1.70 11.75 -5.51
C VAL A 96 -3.02 11.37 -6.16
N MET A 97 -3.60 10.27 -5.70
CA MET A 97 -4.75 9.61 -6.32
C MET A 97 -6.07 10.02 -5.63
N PRO A 98 -7.10 10.44 -6.38
CA PRO A 98 -8.44 10.60 -5.82
C PRO A 98 -9.07 9.24 -5.50
N CYS A 99 -10.01 9.21 -4.56
CA CYS A 99 -10.69 7.97 -4.18
C CYS A 99 -11.79 7.54 -5.17
N ASP A 100 -12.26 8.43 -6.06
CA ASP A 100 -13.34 8.16 -7.01
C ASP A 100 -12.82 8.03 -8.46
N GLU A 101 -13.19 6.93 -9.13
CA GLU A 101 -12.77 6.61 -10.49
C GLU A 101 -13.19 7.67 -11.52
N SER A 102 -14.33 8.34 -11.31
CA SER A 102 -14.84 9.37 -12.22
C SER A 102 -13.95 10.62 -12.32
N VAL A 103 -13.01 10.77 -11.38
CA VAL A 103 -12.11 11.94 -11.33
C VAL A 103 -10.98 11.83 -12.35
N LEU A 104 -10.24 10.70 -12.37
CA LEU A 104 -9.09 10.49 -13.27
C LEU A 104 -9.24 9.31 -14.22
N GLY A 105 -10.35 8.59 -14.19
CA GLY A 105 -10.60 7.41 -15.02
C GLY A 105 -9.95 6.12 -14.50
N PHE A 106 -9.43 6.14 -13.28
CA PHE A 106 -8.96 4.97 -12.55
C PHE A 106 -9.12 5.22 -11.04
N SER A 107 -9.33 4.15 -10.28
CA SER A 107 -9.28 4.16 -8.82
C SER A 107 -9.01 2.73 -8.32
N ASN A 108 -9.00 2.57 -7.01
CA ASN A 108 -8.98 1.31 -6.31
C ASN A 108 -10.19 1.30 -5.37
N ARG A 109 -11.00 0.23 -5.41
CA ARG A 109 -12.23 0.15 -4.60
C ARG A 109 -11.99 0.32 -3.09
N TRP A 110 -10.76 0.09 -2.63
CA TRP A 110 -10.36 0.20 -1.23
C TRP A 110 -9.90 1.59 -0.81
N TYR A 111 -9.83 2.56 -1.73
CA TYR A 111 -9.40 3.92 -1.41
C TYR A 111 -10.37 4.65 -0.47
N ALA A 112 -11.65 4.75 -0.80
CA ALA A 112 -12.61 5.41 0.08
C ALA A 112 -12.75 4.69 1.45
N PRO A 113 -12.93 3.35 1.51
CA PRO A 113 -12.95 2.65 2.80
C PRO A 113 -11.61 2.74 3.57
N GLY A 114 -10.48 2.75 2.87
CA GLY A 114 -9.15 2.88 3.47
C GLY A 114 -8.88 4.27 4.04
N ILE A 115 -9.42 5.33 3.42
CA ILE A 115 -9.41 6.68 4.00
C ILE A 115 -10.25 6.70 5.29
N ALA A 116 -11.48 6.17 5.24
CA ALA A 116 -12.38 6.16 6.39
C ALA A 116 -11.83 5.36 7.59
N ASN A 117 -10.97 4.36 7.33
CA ASN A 117 -10.34 3.49 8.33
C ASN A 117 -8.82 3.69 8.40
N CYS A 118 -8.33 4.89 8.04
CA CYS A 118 -6.92 5.22 8.15
C CYS A 118 -6.50 5.29 9.63
N ILE A 119 -5.20 5.09 9.86
CA ILE A 119 -4.60 5.13 11.19
C ILE A 119 -3.43 6.11 11.19
N PRO A 120 -3.18 6.79 12.32
CA PRO A 120 -2.03 7.67 12.45
C PRO A 120 -0.74 6.85 12.55
N TYR A 121 0.33 7.35 11.93
CA TYR A 121 1.69 6.85 12.10
C TYR A 121 2.63 8.01 12.40
N GLN A 122 3.44 7.89 13.45
CA GLN A 122 4.43 8.90 13.82
C GLN A 122 5.76 8.59 13.13
N LEU A 123 6.16 9.45 12.20
CA LEU A 123 7.46 9.39 11.54
C LEU A 123 8.59 9.80 12.51
N PRO A 124 9.86 9.45 12.24
CA PRO A 124 10.98 9.77 13.14
C PRO A 124 11.18 11.25 13.46
N SER A 125 10.78 12.17 12.58
CA SER A 125 10.77 13.62 12.86
C SER A 125 9.76 14.04 13.92
N GLY A 126 8.83 13.15 14.29
CA GLY A 126 7.69 13.42 15.14
C GLY A 126 6.43 13.82 14.37
N ARG A 127 6.51 14.03 13.05
CA ARG A 127 5.34 14.30 12.20
C ARG A 127 4.42 13.09 12.17
N VAL A 128 3.11 13.33 12.30
CA VAL A 128 2.09 12.30 12.15
C VAL A 128 1.53 12.34 10.74
N ILE A 129 1.53 11.19 10.07
CA ILE A 129 0.85 10.96 8.78
C ILE A 129 -0.33 10.01 8.99
N GLN A 130 -1.29 10.03 8.07
CA GLN A 130 -2.30 8.97 7.99
C GLN A 130 -1.82 7.89 7.03
N ILE A 131 -1.98 6.63 7.39
CA ILE A 131 -1.73 5.47 6.54
C ILE A 131 -2.96 4.56 6.54
N PHE A 132 -3.08 3.66 5.56
CA PHE A 132 -4.12 2.61 5.64
C PHE A 132 -3.92 1.72 6.87
N SER A 133 -5.00 1.22 7.46
CA SER A 133 -4.87 0.07 8.36
C SER A 133 -4.48 -1.17 7.55
N VAL A 134 -3.91 -2.17 8.22
CA VAL A 134 -3.37 -3.39 7.56
C VAL A 134 -4.36 -4.04 6.59
N PRO A 135 -5.65 -4.30 6.95
CA PRO A 135 -6.59 -4.95 6.04
C PRO A 135 -6.84 -4.14 4.75
N TYR A 136 -6.92 -2.81 4.82
CA TYR A 136 -7.18 -1.98 3.64
C TYR A 136 -5.92 -1.78 2.80
N LEU A 137 -4.73 -1.71 3.41
CA LEU A 137 -3.48 -1.78 2.65
C LEU A 137 -3.39 -3.08 1.86
N LEU A 138 -3.58 -4.22 2.54
CA LEU A 138 -3.51 -5.54 1.92
C LEU A 138 -4.53 -5.68 0.79
N ALA A 139 -5.77 -5.24 1.03
CA ALA A 139 -6.82 -5.29 0.02
C ALA A 139 -6.52 -4.39 -1.18
N SER A 140 -5.96 -3.19 -0.94
CA SER A 140 -5.57 -2.27 -2.02
C SER A 140 -4.46 -2.84 -2.90
N LYS A 141 -3.48 -3.55 -2.31
CA LYS A 141 -2.41 -4.23 -3.06
C LYS A 141 -2.94 -5.38 -3.89
N ILE A 142 -3.87 -6.17 -3.34
CA ILE A 142 -4.55 -7.24 -4.08
C ILE A 142 -5.35 -6.67 -5.25
N GLU A 143 -6.12 -5.60 -5.05
CA GLU A 143 -6.88 -4.95 -6.12
C GLU A 143 -5.95 -4.40 -7.21
N ALA A 144 -4.83 -3.78 -6.84
CA ALA A 144 -3.81 -3.32 -7.79
C ALA A 144 -3.26 -4.51 -8.60
N PHE A 145 -2.90 -5.61 -7.94
CA PHE A 145 -2.46 -6.83 -8.62
C PHE A 145 -3.50 -7.37 -9.62
N ILE A 146 -4.78 -7.43 -9.23
CA ILE A 146 -5.87 -7.89 -10.11
C ILE A 146 -6.00 -6.96 -11.33
N GLY A 147 -5.94 -5.64 -11.12
CA GLY A 147 -6.14 -4.64 -12.17
C GLY A 147 -4.98 -4.54 -13.17
N ARG A 148 -3.73 -4.50 -12.69
CA ARG A 148 -2.53 -4.23 -13.52
C ARG A 148 -1.56 -5.40 -13.64
N GLY A 149 -1.64 -6.40 -12.77
CA GLY A 149 -0.69 -7.50 -12.70
C GLY A 149 -0.77 -8.50 -13.86
N GLN A 150 -1.84 -8.46 -14.66
CA GLN A 150 -2.06 -9.34 -15.82
C GLN A 150 -1.89 -10.85 -15.52
N GLY A 151 -2.08 -11.25 -14.25
CA GLY A 151 -1.83 -12.63 -13.80
C GLY A 151 -0.35 -13.01 -13.65
N SER A 152 0.59 -12.08 -13.80
CA SER A 152 2.03 -12.32 -13.63
C SER A 152 2.44 -12.23 -12.15
N PHE A 153 2.39 -13.36 -11.45
CA PHE A 153 2.77 -13.44 -10.04
C PHE A 153 4.28 -13.24 -9.81
N TYR A 154 5.13 -13.71 -10.73
CA TYR A 154 6.58 -13.83 -10.54
C TYR A 154 7.33 -12.49 -10.48
N PHE A 155 6.80 -11.43 -11.10
CA PHE A 155 7.48 -10.13 -11.20
C PHE A 155 6.60 -8.98 -10.69
N SER A 156 5.58 -9.31 -9.89
CA SER A 156 4.65 -8.31 -9.37
C SER A 156 5.17 -7.71 -8.06
N ALA A 157 5.43 -6.40 -8.09
CA ALA A 157 5.71 -5.63 -6.88
C ALA A 157 4.55 -5.69 -5.87
N ASP A 158 3.31 -5.79 -6.35
CA ASP A 158 2.13 -5.92 -5.48
C ASP A 158 2.15 -7.28 -4.74
N ILE A 159 2.55 -8.37 -5.41
CA ILE A 159 2.72 -9.68 -4.77
C ILE A 159 3.89 -9.68 -3.79
N GLU A 160 5.01 -9.06 -4.14
CA GLU A 160 6.15 -8.91 -3.24
C GLU A 160 5.76 -8.17 -1.96
N ASP A 161 5.02 -7.07 -2.08
CA ASP A 161 4.48 -6.30 -0.95
C ASP A 161 3.50 -7.15 -0.11
N ILE A 162 2.62 -7.94 -0.74
CA ILE A 162 1.71 -8.86 -0.05
C ILE A 162 2.51 -9.90 0.75
N VAL A 163 3.54 -10.51 0.16
CA VAL A 163 4.37 -11.51 0.85
C VAL A 163 5.17 -10.87 1.98
N ALA A 164 5.69 -9.66 1.80
CA ALA A 164 6.39 -8.93 2.85
C ALA A 164 5.49 -8.66 4.06
N LEU A 165 4.22 -8.28 3.83
CA LEU A 165 3.24 -8.10 4.90
C LEU A 165 2.90 -9.43 5.60
N LEU A 166 2.70 -10.51 4.84
CA LEU A 166 2.44 -11.85 5.42
C LEU A 166 3.61 -12.37 6.24
N ASP A 167 4.84 -12.04 5.82
CA ASP A 167 6.04 -12.41 6.54
C ASP A 167 6.20 -11.59 7.81
N GLY A 168 6.23 -10.26 7.70
CA GLY A 168 6.72 -9.35 8.74
C GLY A 168 5.67 -8.59 9.56
N CYS A 169 4.38 -8.62 9.18
CA CYS A 169 3.34 -7.91 9.93
C CYS A 169 2.66 -8.84 10.95
N SER A 170 3.21 -8.90 12.17
CA SER A 170 2.74 -9.80 13.23
C SER A 170 1.26 -9.59 13.64
N ARG A 171 0.73 -8.38 13.45
CA ARG A 171 -0.66 -8.01 13.74
C ARG A 171 -1.64 -8.29 12.60
N LEU A 172 -1.17 -8.71 11.42
CA LEU A 172 -1.99 -8.84 10.20
C LEU A 172 -3.19 -9.75 10.40
N GLU A 173 -3.01 -10.96 10.91
CA GLU A 173 -4.10 -11.91 11.08
C GLU A 173 -5.19 -11.37 12.01
N ALA A 174 -4.78 -10.82 13.16
CA ALA A 174 -5.70 -10.26 14.13
C ALA A 174 -6.44 -9.05 13.58
N GLU A 175 -5.78 -8.14 12.86
CA GLU A 175 -6.45 -6.98 12.27
C GLU A 175 -7.42 -7.37 11.15
N VAL A 176 -7.06 -8.35 10.30
CA VAL A 176 -7.97 -8.85 9.26
C VAL A 176 -9.18 -9.55 9.87
N GLN A 177 -9.01 -10.30 10.97
CA GLN A 177 -10.13 -10.93 11.68
C GLN A 177 -11.15 -9.91 12.20
N HIS A 178 -10.70 -8.75 12.68
CA HIS A 178 -11.55 -7.70 13.25
C HIS A 178 -11.98 -6.63 12.24
N ALA A 179 -11.52 -6.72 10.99
CA ALA A 179 -11.88 -5.78 9.94
C ALA A 179 -13.36 -5.92 9.52
N ASP A 180 -13.86 -4.89 8.83
CA ASP A 180 -15.19 -4.89 8.26
C ASP A 180 -15.45 -6.13 7.39
N ILE A 181 -16.69 -6.64 7.46
CA ILE A 181 -17.08 -7.87 6.78
C ILE A 181 -16.76 -7.87 5.28
N VAL A 182 -16.88 -6.71 4.63
CA VAL A 182 -16.67 -6.57 3.18
C VAL A 182 -15.19 -6.78 2.82
N VAL A 183 -14.26 -6.12 3.52
CA VAL A 183 -12.82 -6.28 3.26
C VAL A 183 -12.33 -7.65 3.71
N ARG A 184 -12.82 -8.16 4.84
CA ARG A 184 -12.47 -9.50 5.32
C ARG A 184 -12.89 -10.60 4.34
N THR A 185 -14.11 -10.49 3.80
CA THR A 185 -14.62 -11.44 2.79
C THR A 185 -13.78 -11.39 1.52
N PHE A 186 -13.51 -10.19 0.99
CA PHE A 186 -12.66 -10.01 -0.19
C PHE A 186 -11.27 -10.64 -0.02
N LEU A 187 -10.60 -10.36 1.10
CA LEU A 187 -9.29 -10.93 1.40
C LEU A 187 -9.36 -12.45 1.45
N SER A 188 -10.33 -13.01 2.18
CA SER A 188 -10.48 -14.47 2.33
C SER A 188 -10.75 -15.17 0.99
N GLU A 189 -11.60 -14.59 0.14
CA GLU A 189 -11.91 -15.10 -1.19
C GLU A 189 -10.68 -15.07 -2.10
N TRP A 190 -9.92 -13.98 -2.11
CA TRP A 190 -8.71 -13.87 -2.94
C TRP A 190 -7.62 -14.85 -2.50
N PHE A 191 -7.36 -14.96 -1.19
CA PHE A 191 -6.39 -15.92 -0.67
C PHE A 191 -6.79 -17.36 -0.97
N ARG A 192 -8.09 -17.67 -0.96
CA ARG A 192 -8.61 -18.99 -1.33
C ARG A 192 -8.44 -19.29 -2.82
N SER A 193 -8.78 -18.34 -3.69
CA SER A 193 -8.68 -18.54 -5.15
C SER A 193 -7.24 -18.55 -5.65
N SER A 194 -6.34 -17.84 -4.98
CA SER A 194 -4.92 -17.72 -5.35
C SER A 194 -4.01 -18.67 -4.55
N GLN A 195 -4.58 -19.56 -3.72
CA GLN A 195 -3.84 -20.33 -2.73
C GLN A 195 -2.73 -21.20 -3.34
N GLU A 196 -3.02 -21.91 -4.44
CA GLU A 196 -2.06 -22.80 -5.09
C GLU A 196 -0.86 -22.01 -5.61
N MET A 197 -1.12 -20.94 -6.36
CA MET A 197 -0.08 -20.07 -6.90
C MET A 197 0.75 -19.40 -5.80
N LEU A 198 0.10 -18.84 -4.77
CA LEU A 198 0.79 -18.19 -3.65
C LEU A 198 1.67 -19.18 -2.89
N ARG A 199 1.26 -20.45 -2.75
CA ARG A 199 2.08 -21.47 -2.10
C ARG A 199 3.36 -21.78 -2.87
N GLU A 200 3.30 -21.75 -4.20
CA GLU A 200 4.45 -21.96 -5.08
C GLU A 200 5.41 -20.76 -5.02
N ILE A 201 4.87 -19.55 -5.13
CA ILE A 201 5.68 -18.36 -5.39
C ILE A 201 6.11 -17.59 -4.13
N ALA A 202 5.32 -17.59 -3.05
CA ALA A 202 5.65 -16.80 -1.85
C ALA A 202 7.04 -17.12 -1.27
N PRO A 203 7.52 -18.38 -1.21
CA PRO A 203 8.88 -18.66 -0.76
C PRO A 203 9.97 -18.00 -1.60
N ALA A 204 9.72 -17.72 -2.89
CA ALA A 204 10.69 -17.09 -3.77
C ALA A 204 10.88 -15.59 -3.48
N PHE A 205 9.86 -14.93 -2.92
CA PHE A 205 9.91 -13.53 -2.50
C PHE A 205 10.56 -13.32 -1.13
N LEU A 206 10.84 -14.38 -0.38
CA LEU A 206 11.48 -14.28 0.92
C LEU A 206 13.00 -14.10 0.79
N SER A 207 13.55 -13.21 1.61
CA SER A 207 14.99 -13.03 1.72
C SER A 207 15.69 -14.34 2.10
N PRO A 208 16.98 -14.51 1.76
CA PRO A 208 17.74 -15.69 2.18
C PRO A 208 17.71 -15.89 3.71
N VAL A 209 17.74 -14.81 4.48
CA VAL A 209 17.65 -14.84 5.95
C VAL A 209 16.29 -15.37 6.39
N ALA A 210 15.20 -14.82 5.86
CA ALA A 210 13.84 -15.26 6.17
C ALA A 210 13.61 -16.74 5.80
N ARG A 211 14.09 -17.17 4.63
CA ARG A 211 14.02 -18.58 4.19
C ARG A 211 14.78 -19.52 5.13
N ASN A 212 16.02 -19.17 5.49
CA ASN A 212 16.85 -19.98 6.38
C ASN A 212 16.30 -20.03 7.81
N ALA A 213 15.60 -18.98 8.25
CA ALA A 213 14.86 -18.96 9.51
C ALA A 213 13.54 -19.76 9.48
N GLY A 214 13.19 -20.37 8.35
CA GLY A 214 11.98 -21.18 8.21
C GLY A 214 10.68 -20.37 8.06
N ARG A 215 10.78 -19.05 7.83
CA ARG A 215 9.60 -18.15 7.76
C ARG A 215 8.65 -18.50 6.62
N GLY A 216 9.14 -19.16 5.56
CA GLY A 216 8.30 -19.70 4.48
C GLY A 216 7.15 -20.56 5.01
N ARG A 217 7.37 -21.42 6.01
CA ARG A 217 6.28 -22.23 6.59
C ARG A 217 5.24 -21.38 7.33
N LEU A 218 5.68 -20.30 7.97
CA LEU A 218 4.80 -19.38 8.71
C LEU A 218 3.91 -18.61 7.73
N VAL A 219 4.49 -18.09 6.65
CA VAL A 219 3.75 -17.42 5.57
C VAL A 219 2.70 -18.35 4.96
N LEU A 220 3.09 -19.58 4.62
CA LEU A 220 2.15 -20.57 4.05
C LEU A 220 1.03 -20.94 5.02
N ALA A 221 1.34 -21.09 6.31
CA ALA A 221 0.32 -21.36 7.33
C ALA A 221 -0.62 -20.17 7.52
N LEU A 222 -0.12 -18.92 7.46
CA LEU A 222 -0.95 -17.72 7.55
C LEU A 222 -1.86 -17.58 6.33
N LEU A 223 -1.36 -17.81 5.12
CA LEU A 223 -2.16 -17.85 3.89
C LEU A 223 -3.37 -18.79 4.01
N GLU A 224 -3.15 -20.00 4.56
CA GLU A 224 -4.23 -20.97 4.80
C GLU A 224 -5.28 -20.48 5.79
N ARG A 225 -4.86 -19.79 6.86
CA ARG A 225 -5.80 -19.24 7.86
C ARG A 225 -6.61 -18.10 7.26
N LEU A 226 -5.98 -17.18 6.53
CA LEU A 226 -6.66 -16.08 5.84
C LEU A 226 -7.71 -16.59 4.82
N ALA A 227 -7.37 -17.65 4.07
CA ALA A 227 -8.30 -18.29 3.13
C ALA A 227 -9.55 -18.91 3.79
N ARG A 228 -9.55 -19.13 5.11
CA ARG A 228 -10.67 -19.73 5.86
C ARG A 228 -11.50 -18.74 6.67
N LEU A 229 -11.06 -17.49 6.81
CA LEU A 229 -11.72 -16.50 7.68
C LEU A 229 -13.20 -16.20 7.36
N SER A 230 -13.66 -16.44 6.14
CA SER A 230 -15.07 -16.25 5.78
C SER A 230 -15.95 -17.49 5.99
N GLN A 231 -15.42 -18.61 6.49
CA GLN A 231 -16.18 -19.85 6.73
C GLN A 231 -16.78 -19.93 8.15
N ASP A 232 -16.42 -19.00 9.04
CA ASP A 232 -16.88 -18.95 10.43
C ASP A 232 -18.12 -18.03 10.64
N LEU A 233 -18.84 -17.71 9.57
CA LEU A 233 -20.06 -16.88 9.55
C LEU A 233 -21.30 -17.69 9.18
#